data_AF-A0A6A5TYI4-F1
#
_entry.id   AF-A0A6A5TYI4-F1
#
_cell.length_a   1.000
_cell.length_b   1.000
_cell.length_c   1.000
_cell.angle_alpha   90.00
_cell.angle_beta   90.00
_cell.angle_gamma   90.00
#
_symmetry.space_group_name_H-M   'P 1'
#
loop_
_entity.id
_entity.type
_entity.pdbx_description
1 polymer ?
#
loop_
_entity_poly.entity_id
_entity_poly.type
_entity_poly.pdbx_seq_one_letter_code
_entity_poly.pdbx_strand_id
1 'polypeptide(L)'
;MYRGSVLSAVLLYGSVVNAAVSSTGFTSFLPFMAVNGNISDVFATTNAFFQNDDVFQAGFLEALYVRDTFNTTSFQVSNTTTASVFTGGASLNPGPYFLSALGQVYEAWRLIVLRYQWCLHRPLAGVRIGIKDIFDIKGLRTSNGNRAWYWLYPPANNTATPVQSLIDAASWEVATADWVDYHEPFNPRGDGYQDSSSSSSGGGAGVASYDWLDVALGSDTGGSHTMSMSPTLDTAGLLSKDPVLWNAAAQAMYKENITFSTSYPTKVATLSWPTEVDTVANALLINFLANVTSFLKANATAFNISAAWQQQNLSTESLKSYLNLTYPVLITQEQIPLVRDPFYRDYAAKHDGRRPFVDPVPLVRWAWGETTTETLENAYTNKTTFMSWINSTLLVPNAKTCSDSLLLYVGTDGSETTYRNTYLKEPRPPFGFSERSISILSETPDFVVPVGEAPYHSTVTGHVEYLPVAVDFMAAKGCDGMLFSLIGELYEAGIVKRARAGQSGVTGREILFRRNGGDE
;
A
#
# COMPACT_ATOMS: atom_id res chain seq x y z
N MET A 1 12.31 23.67 -19.13
CA MET A 1 12.82 22.86 -17.99
C MET A 1 11.84 21.75 -17.70
N TYR A 2 12.15 20.86 -16.75
CA TYR A 2 11.50 19.57 -16.49
C TYR A 2 11.70 18.53 -17.61
N ARG A 3 12.56 17.54 -17.32
CA ARG A 3 12.59 16.20 -17.91
C ARG A 3 12.95 15.23 -16.78
N GLY A 4 12.07 14.29 -16.50
CA GLY A 4 12.30 13.17 -15.58
C GLY A 4 11.57 11.98 -16.15
N SER A 5 12.31 11.06 -16.80
CA SER A 5 11.70 10.10 -17.73
C SER A 5 12.63 8.95 -18.12
N VAL A 6 12.47 7.82 -17.45
CA VAL A 6 12.33 6.49 -18.08
C VAL A 6 11.16 5.82 -17.35
N LEU A 7 10.05 5.38 -17.96
CA LEU A 7 9.25 5.92 -19.09
C LEU A 7 9.98 6.64 -20.24
N SER A 8 10.12 5.97 -21.38
CA SER A 8 10.60 6.57 -22.64
C SER A 8 9.71 7.75 -23.06
N ALA A 9 10.20 8.99 -22.93
CA ALA A 9 9.42 10.19 -23.22
C ALA A 9 9.78 10.79 -24.59
N VAL A 10 8.94 10.54 -25.60
CA VAL A 10 8.96 11.31 -26.85
C VAL A 10 8.15 12.59 -26.65
N LEU A 11 8.82 13.70 -26.34
CA LEU A 11 8.20 15.02 -26.17
C LEU A 11 7.71 15.57 -27.53
N LEU A 12 6.47 15.24 -27.88
CA LEU A 12 5.80 15.66 -29.11
C LEU A 12 4.89 16.87 -28.84
N TYR A 13 5.29 18.04 -29.34
CA TYR A 13 4.63 19.31 -29.03
C TYR A 13 3.32 19.54 -29.81
N GLY A 14 2.26 19.89 -29.08
CA GLY A 14 1.06 20.58 -29.56
C GLY A 14 0.07 19.77 -30.41
N SER A 15 0.53 19.17 -31.51
CA SER A 15 -0.35 18.60 -32.54
C SER A 15 -1.24 17.45 -32.03
N VAL A 16 -0.66 16.46 -31.36
CA VAL A 16 -1.37 15.29 -30.79
C VAL A 16 -2.43 15.73 -29.77
N VAL A 17 -2.08 16.69 -28.91
CA VAL A 17 -2.92 17.19 -27.82
C VAL A 17 -4.13 17.94 -28.37
N ASN A 18 -3.90 18.90 -29.28
CA ASN A 18 -4.95 19.69 -29.89
C ASN A 18 -5.92 18.81 -30.69
N ALA A 19 -5.40 17.79 -31.40
CA ALA A 19 -6.22 16.82 -32.11
C ALA A 19 -7.14 16.07 -31.12
N ALA A 20 -6.59 15.41 -30.11
CA ALA A 20 -7.37 14.64 -29.13
C ALA A 20 -8.44 15.50 -28.44
N VAL A 21 -8.06 16.65 -27.88
CA VAL A 21 -9.01 17.55 -27.19
C VAL A 21 -10.16 17.98 -28.11
N SER A 22 -9.90 18.23 -29.40
CA SER A 22 -10.91 18.64 -30.38
C SER A 22 -11.80 17.51 -30.91
N SER A 23 -11.33 16.26 -30.93
CA SER A 23 -12.06 15.11 -31.48
C SER A 23 -12.76 14.25 -30.42
N THR A 24 -12.25 14.22 -29.19
CA THR A 24 -12.75 13.37 -28.09
C THR A 24 -13.28 14.15 -26.89
N GLY A 25 -13.24 15.50 -26.93
CA GLY A 25 -13.77 16.38 -25.88
C GLY A 25 -13.03 16.29 -24.55
N PHE A 26 -11.79 15.80 -24.57
CA PHE A 26 -11.18 15.15 -23.43
C PHE A 26 -10.43 16.08 -22.46
N THR A 27 -10.50 15.77 -21.15
CA THR A 27 -10.04 16.64 -20.06
C THR A 27 -9.21 15.95 -18.96
N SER A 28 -8.95 14.63 -19.03
CA SER A 28 -8.34 13.86 -17.93
C SER A 28 -7.12 13.02 -18.35
N PHE A 29 -7.13 11.68 -18.26
CA PHE A 29 -6.02 10.79 -18.65
C PHE A 29 -6.50 9.70 -19.63
N LEU A 30 -6.12 9.81 -20.91
CA LEU A 30 -6.67 9.00 -22.02
C LEU A 30 -5.73 7.83 -22.37
N PRO A 31 -6.12 6.56 -22.23
CA PRO A 31 -5.47 5.46 -22.94
C PRO A 31 -5.76 5.56 -24.45
N PHE A 32 -4.74 5.36 -25.29
CA PHE A 32 -4.92 5.30 -26.74
C PHE A 32 -3.92 4.37 -27.41
N MET A 33 -4.30 3.82 -28.56
CA MET A 33 -3.41 3.03 -29.42
C MET A 33 -2.84 3.91 -30.53
N ALA A 34 -1.51 4.02 -30.64
CA ALA A 34 -0.86 4.64 -31.78
C ALA A 34 -0.66 3.63 -32.90
N VAL A 35 -0.96 4.03 -34.14
CA VAL A 35 -0.83 3.18 -35.33
C VAL A 35 -0.12 3.95 -36.45
N ASN A 36 0.96 3.36 -36.98
CA ASN A 36 1.66 3.88 -38.16
C ASN A 36 1.16 3.16 -39.42
N GLY A 37 0.26 3.78 -40.17
CA GLY A 37 -0.27 3.23 -41.42
C GLY A 37 -1.68 3.71 -41.72
N ASN A 38 -2.29 3.10 -42.74
CA ASN A 38 -3.70 3.30 -43.08
C ASN A 38 -4.60 2.49 -42.12
N ILE A 39 -5.84 2.93 -41.91
CA ILE A 39 -6.76 2.29 -40.96
C ILE A 39 -7.17 0.87 -41.38
N SER A 40 -6.95 0.49 -42.65
CA SER A 40 -7.11 -0.88 -43.15
C SER A 40 -6.38 -1.91 -42.30
N ASP A 41 -5.22 -1.51 -41.75
CA ASP A 41 -4.31 -2.42 -41.08
C ASP A 41 -4.56 -2.43 -39.56
N VAL A 42 -5.43 -1.54 -39.04
CA VAL A 42 -5.78 -1.47 -37.61
C VAL A 42 -6.31 -2.81 -37.11
N PHE A 43 -7.22 -3.48 -37.82
CA PHE A 43 -7.71 -4.80 -37.40
C PHE A 43 -6.60 -5.85 -37.30
N ALA A 44 -5.62 -5.83 -38.21
CA ALA A 44 -4.48 -6.74 -38.17
C ALA A 44 -3.52 -6.35 -37.04
N THR A 45 -3.25 -5.06 -36.86
CA THR A 45 -2.39 -4.52 -35.80
C THR A 45 -2.99 -4.80 -34.42
N THR A 46 -4.22 -4.37 -34.13
CA THR A 46 -4.83 -4.53 -32.79
C THR A 46 -5.02 -5.98 -32.42
N ASN A 47 -5.33 -6.86 -33.38
CA ASN A 47 -5.38 -8.31 -33.16
C ASN A 47 -3.97 -8.90 -32.94
N ALA A 48 -2.93 -8.42 -33.63
CA ALA A 48 -1.55 -8.81 -33.36
C ALA A 48 -1.08 -8.35 -31.98
N PHE A 49 -1.44 -7.13 -31.55
CA PHE A 49 -1.20 -6.64 -30.19
C PHE A 49 -1.97 -7.48 -29.16
N PHE A 50 -3.28 -7.73 -29.32
CA PHE A 50 -4.05 -8.64 -28.44
C PHE A 50 -3.49 -10.07 -28.31
N GLN A 51 -2.69 -10.53 -29.28
CA GLN A 51 -2.10 -11.87 -29.29
C GLN A 51 -0.64 -11.93 -28.81
N ASN A 52 0.14 -10.86 -28.97
CA ASN A 52 1.61 -10.88 -28.79
C ASN A 52 2.14 -9.79 -27.84
N ASP A 53 1.33 -8.78 -27.53
CA ASP A 53 1.66 -7.70 -26.60
C ASP A 53 0.85 -7.90 -25.31
N ASP A 54 1.54 -7.99 -24.17
CA ASP A 54 0.91 -8.22 -22.88
C ASP A 54 0.50 -6.94 -22.13
N VAL A 55 0.83 -5.75 -22.68
CA VAL A 55 0.23 -4.46 -22.28
C VAL A 55 -1.19 -4.31 -22.82
N PHE A 56 -1.46 -4.86 -24.01
CA PHE A 56 -2.60 -4.44 -24.80
C PHE A 56 -3.95 -4.98 -24.28
N GLN A 57 -4.87 -4.05 -24.02
CA GLN A 57 -6.23 -4.31 -23.57
C GLN A 57 -7.24 -3.40 -24.27
N ALA A 58 -8.52 -3.75 -24.21
CA ALA A 58 -9.61 -3.06 -24.91
C ALA A 58 -9.72 -1.55 -24.58
N GLY A 59 -9.29 -1.09 -23.40
CA GLY A 59 -9.29 0.34 -23.06
C GLY A 59 -8.37 1.19 -23.95
N PHE A 60 -7.29 0.62 -24.51
CA PHE A 60 -6.47 1.32 -25.52
C PHE A 60 -7.19 1.46 -26.88
N LEU A 61 -8.39 0.91 -27.04
CA LEU A 61 -9.27 1.10 -28.20
C LEU A 61 -10.38 2.14 -27.96
N GLU A 62 -10.40 2.82 -26.81
CA GLU A 62 -11.26 4.00 -26.61
C GLU A 62 -10.87 5.12 -27.60
N ALA A 63 -9.57 5.26 -27.89
CA ALA A 63 -9.08 6.16 -28.93
C ALA A 63 -7.90 5.60 -29.75
N LEU A 64 -7.85 5.95 -31.04
CA LEU A 64 -6.75 5.66 -31.96
C LEU A 64 -6.03 6.95 -32.35
N TYR A 65 -4.71 6.98 -32.17
CA TYR A 65 -3.85 7.97 -32.80
C TYR A 65 -3.35 7.43 -34.15
N VAL A 66 -3.74 8.11 -35.22
CA VAL A 66 -3.25 7.82 -36.58
C VAL A 66 -2.31 8.94 -37.01
N ARG A 67 -1.14 8.56 -37.53
CA ARG A 67 -0.19 9.51 -38.11
C ARG A 67 -0.70 9.99 -39.49
N ASP A 68 -0.52 11.28 -39.75
CA ASP A 68 -0.94 11.96 -40.98
C ASP A 68 -2.49 12.04 -41.17
N THR A 69 -2.97 12.62 -42.28
CA THR A 69 -4.38 13.02 -42.44
C THR A 69 -5.33 11.86 -42.64
N PHE A 70 -6.39 11.78 -41.81
CA PHE A 70 -7.47 10.81 -41.91
C PHE A 70 -8.86 11.49 -41.89
N ASN A 71 -9.84 10.89 -42.58
CA ASN A 71 -11.11 11.56 -42.93
C ASN A 71 -12.31 11.23 -42.01
N THR A 72 -12.14 10.45 -40.94
CA THR A 72 -13.21 10.23 -39.93
C THR A 72 -12.70 10.45 -38.52
N THR A 73 -13.59 10.90 -37.63
CA THR A 73 -13.34 11.11 -36.19
C THR A 73 -13.63 9.88 -35.35
N SER A 74 -14.09 8.78 -35.95
CA SER A 74 -14.35 7.50 -35.28
C SER A 74 -14.16 6.32 -36.24
N PHE A 75 -13.95 5.13 -35.67
CA PHE A 75 -13.74 3.88 -36.42
C PHE A 75 -14.21 2.66 -35.60
N GLN A 76 -14.86 1.69 -36.24
CA GLN A 76 -15.23 0.43 -35.60
C GLN A 76 -14.00 -0.49 -35.55
N VAL A 77 -13.48 -0.77 -34.35
CA VAL A 77 -12.34 -1.70 -34.15
C VAL A 77 -12.81 -3.12 -33.85
N SER A 78 -14.07 -3.28 -33.44
CA SER A 78 -14.73 -4.58 -33.30
C SER A 78 -16.24 -4.44 -33.53
N ASN A 79 -16.98 -5.55 -33.53
CA ASN A 79 -18.46 -5.53 -33.57
C ASN A 79 -19.10 -4.85 -32.33
N THR A 80 -18.32 -4.55 -31.29
CA THR A 80 -18.76 -3.99 -30.00
C THR A 80 -17.87 -2.83 -29.52
N THR A 81 -17.03 -2.25 -30.38
CA THR A 81 -16.04 -1.25 -29.96
C THR A 81 -15.83 -0.19 -31.04
N THR A 82 -16.35 1.01 -30.79
CA THR A 82 -16.08 2.20 -31.60
C THR A 82 -14.96 2.99 -30.94
N ALA A 83 -13.83 3.15 -31.62
CA ALA A 83 -12.76 4.03 -31.18
C ALA A 83 -12.97 5.46 -31.69
N SER A 84 -12.60 6.44 -30.89
CA SER A 84 -12.45 7.83 -31.38
C SER A 84 -11.11 7.99 -32.10
N VAL A 85 -11.10 8.57 -33.29
CA VAL A 85 -9.88 8.70 -34.11
C VAL A 85 -9.38 10.15 -34.07
N PHE A 86 -8.09 10.32 -33.77
CA PHE A 86 -7.42 11.62 -33.76
C PHE A 86 -6.08 11.54 -34.49
N THR A 87 -5.69 12.62 -35.18
CA THR A 87 -4.55 12.61 -36.10
C THR A 87 -3.51 13.68 -35.81
N GLY A 88 -2.24 13.38 -36.06
CA GLY A 88 -1.15 14.35 -35.90
C GLY A 88 0.06 14.09 -36.78
N GLY A 89 0.90 15.11 -36.93
CA GLY A 89 2.19 15.02 -37.62
C GLY A 89 3.32 14.47 -36.75
N ALA A 90 2.99 13.80 -35.64
CA ALA A 90 3.92 13.43 -34.59
C ALA A 90 4.31 11.94 -34.70
N SER A 91 5.60 11.63 -34.53
CA SER A 91 6.15 10.29 -34.75
C SER A 91 6.15 9.47 -33.45
N LEU A 92 5.09 8.69 -33.23
CA LEU A 92 5.05 7.61 -32.24
C LEU A 92 5.44 6.27 -32.88
N ASN A 93 5.81 5.28 -32.08
CA ASN A 93 5.88 3.89 -32.53
C ASN A 93 4.44 3.31 -32.55
N PRO A 94 4.18 2.18 -33.24
CA PRO A 94 2.91 1.47 -33.06
C PRO A 94 2.89 0.86 -31.66
N GLY A 95 1.82 1.07 -30.90
CA GLY A 95 1.69 0.53 -29.54
C GLY A 95 0.73 1.31 -28.64
N PRO A 96 0.51 0.83 -27.41
CA PRO A 96 -0.33 1.50 -26.43
C PRO A 96 0.38 2.69 -25.78
N TYR A 97 -0.36 3.79 -25.60
CA TYR A 97 0.10 5.04 -25.00
C TYR A 97 -0.96 5.61 -24.04
N PHE A 98 -0.54 6.56 -23.21
CA PHE A 98 -1.42 7.39 -22.40
C PHE A 98 -1.18 8.88 -22.70
N LEU A 99 -2.24 9.69 -22.71
CA LEU A 99 -2.19 11.15 -22.82
C LEU A 99 -2.71 11.79 -21.52
N SER A 100 -1.89 12.60 -20.84
CA SER A 100 -2.33 13.33 -19.64
C SER A 100 -3.10 14.62 -19.95
N ALA A 101 -3.82 15.14 -18.96
CA ALA A 101 -4.53 16.42 -19.00
C ALA A 101 -3.60 17.63 -19.27
N LEU A 102 -2.29 17.45 -19.06
CA LEU A 102 -1.25 18.43 -19.36
C LEU A 102 -0.66 18.28 -20.78
N GLY A 103 -1.26 17.42 -21.61
CA GLY A 103 -0.84 17.18 -22.99
C GLY A 103 0.42 16.33 -23.15
N GLN A 104 0.78 15.55 -22.13
CA GLN A 104 2.00 14.72 -22.15
C GLN A 104 1.66 13.30 -22.60
N VAL A 105 2.39 12.79 -23.60
CA VAL A 105 2.25 11.42 -24.10
C VAL A 105 3.28 10.50 -23.45
N TYR A 106 2.82 9.34 -22.97
CA TYR A 106 3.63 8.30 -22.33
C TYR A 106 3.41 6.96 -23.02
N GLU A 107 4.49 6.27 -23.35
CA GLU A 107 4.45 4.90 -23.88
C GLU A 107 4.10 3.92 -22.76
N ALA A 108 3.13 3.03 -22.99
CA ALA A 108 2.69 2.07 -21.97
C ALA A 108 3.58 0.82 -22.00
N TRP A 109 4.32 0.58 -20.92
CA TRP A 109 5.28 -0.53 -20.83
C TRP A 109 4.78 -1.62 -19.87
N ARG A 110 4.37 -2.75 -20.45
CA ARG A 110 4.07 -4.07 -19.85
C ARG A 110 3.02 -4.15 -18.72
N LEU A 111 1.84 -4.68 -19.08
CA LEU A 111 1.01 -5.49 -18.18
C LEU A 111 1.41 -6.97 -18.35
N ILE A 112 1.02 -7.85 -17.43
CA ILE A 112 1.19 -9.30 -17.57
C ILE A 112 -0.09 -10.01 -17.11
N VAL A 113 -0.90 -10.48 -18.07
CA VAL A 113 -2.15 -11.19 -17.78
C VAL A 113 -1.91 -12.70 -17.78
N LEU A 114 -1.61 -13.28 -16.62
CA LEU A 114 -1.54 -14.74 -16.45
C LEU A 114 -2.96 -15.34 -16.46
N ARG A 115 -3.47 -15.67 -17.65
CA ARG A 115 -4.76 -16.35 -17.87
C ARG A 115 -4.72 -17.82 -17.41
N TYR A 116 -4.60 -18.05 -16.10
CA TYR A 116 -4.86 -19.36 -15.49
C TYR A 116 -6.29 -19.42 -14.95
N GLN A 117 -7.00 -20.49 -15.26
CA GLN A 117 -8.33 -20.76 -14.73
C GLN A 117 -8.23 -21.20 -13.27
N TRP A 118 -9.15 -20.72 -12.41
CA TRP A 118 -9.24 -21.12 -11.01
C TRP A 118 -9.26 -22.64 -10.84
N CYS A 119 -8.38 -23.17 -9.99
CA CYS A 119 -8.37 -24.59 -9.65
C CYS A 119 -7.83 -24.83 -8.22
N LEU A 120 -8.14 -26.00 -7.66
CA LEU A 120 -7.81 -26.38 -6.28
C LEU A 120 -6.31 -26.32 -5.93
N HIS A 121 -5.44 -26.31 -6.95
CA HIS A 121 -3.97 -26.27 -6.80
C HIS A 121 -3.36 -24.87 -7.06
N ARG A 122 -4.18 -23.86 -7.40
CA ARG A 122 -3.75 -22.46 -7.63
C ARG A 122 -4.80 -21.47 -7.11
N PRO A 123 -4.91 -21.27 -5.78
CA PRO A 123 -5.98 -20.47 -5.16
C PRO A 123 -5.90 -18.96 -5.43
N LEU A 124 -4.83 -18.46 -6.07
CA LEU A 124 -4.70 -17.06 -6.48
C LEU A 124 -4.70 -16.88 -8.02
N ALA A 125 -5.08 -17.90 -8.78
CA ALA A 125 -5.13 -17.80 -10.24
C ALA A 125 -6.10 -16.68 -10.69
N GLY A 126 -5.59 -15.65 -11.36
CA GLY A 126 -6.38 -14.49 -11.79
C GLY A 126 -6.61 -13.41 -10.72
N VAL A 127 -6.03 -13.55 -9.52
CA VAL A 127 -5.98 -12.50 -8.50
C VAL A 127 -4.95 -11.45 -8.90
N ARG A 128 -5.22 -10.17 -8.63
CA ARG A 128 -4.34 -9.05 -8.97
C ARG A 128 -3.70 -8.48 -7.69
N ILE A 129 -2.37 -8.53 -7.62
CA ILE A 129 -1.58 -8.28 -6.40
C ILE A 129 -0.57 -7.14 -6.61
N GLY A 130 -0.83 -5.98 -6.02
CA GLY A 130 0.10 -4.85 -6.00
C GLY A 130 1.39 -5.18 -5.22
N ILE A 131 2.53 -4.61 -5.61
CA ILE A 131 3.83 -4.85 -4.99
C ILE A 131 4.54 -3.50 -4.78
N LYS A 132 4.64 -3.06 -3.52
CA LYS A 132 5.29 -1.81 -3.10
C LYS A 132 6.70 -1.68 -3.71
N ASP A 133 7.03 -0.51 -4.24
CA ASP A 133 8.31 -0.14 -4.89
C ASP A 133 9.56 -0.12 -3.95
N ILE A 134 9.57 -0.95 -2.90
CA ILE A 134 10.81 -1.33 -2.21
C ILE A 134 11.20 -2.79 -2.46
N PHE A 135 10.32 -3.64 -2.99
CA PHE A 135 10.60 -5.06 -3.24
C PHE A 135 11.19 -5.27 -4.64
N ASP A 136 12.34 -5.95 -4.71
CA ASP A 136 12.94 -6.31 -6.00
C ASP A 136 12.06 -7.29 -6.81
N ILE A 137 11.97 -7.05 -8.13
CA ILE A 137 11.37 -7.98 -9.09
C ILE A 137 12.37 -8.23 -10.20
N LYS A 138 12.68 -9.51 -10.47
CA LYS A 138 13.71 -9.89 -11.43
C LYS A 138 13.46 -9.31 -12.82
N GLY A 139 14.42 -8.53 -13.32
CA GLY A 139 14.36 -7.86 -14.62
C GLY A 139 13.70 -6.48 -14.61
N LEU A 140 13.14 -6.01 -13.48
CA LEU A 140 12.63 -4.66 -13.29
C LEU A 140 13.60 -3.81 -12.44
N ARG A 141 13.45 -2.48 -12.48
CA ARG A 141 14.19 -1.56 -11.61
C ARG A 141 13.30 -1.12 -10.45
N THR A 142 13.75 -1.36 -9.23
CA THR A 142 13.16 -0.84 -7.97
C THR A 142 13.59 0.62 -7.80
N SER A 143 12.65 1.54 -7.62
CA SER A 143 12.95 2.97 -7.44
C SER A 143 13.21 3.35 -5.98
N ASN A 144 12.59 2.63 -5.03
CA ASN A 144 12.60 2.95 -3.60
C ASN A 144 12.15 4.39 -3.31
N GLY A 145 11.22 4.91 -4.12
CA GLY A 145 10.78 6.31 -4.07
C GLY A 145 11.83 7.34 -4.45
N ASN A 146 12.97 6.95 -5.04
CA ASN A 146 14.08 7.86 -5.32
C ASN A 146 14.60 7.72 -6.76
N ARG A 147 14.56 8.82 -7.52
CA ARG A 147 15.00 8.87 -8.92
C ARG A 147 16.49 8.59 -9.05
N ALA A 148 17.32 9.13 -8.15
CA ALA A 148 18.76 8.91 -8.19
C ALA A 148 19.11 7.42 -7.98
N TRP A 149 18.39 6.71 -7.11
CA TRP A 149 18.48 5.27 -6.94
C TRP A 149 18.06 4.51 -8.21
N TYR A 150 16.86 4.81 -8.73
CA TYR A 150 16.31 4.19 -9.93
C TYR A 150 17.26 4.26 -11.12
N TRP A 151 17.91 5.41 -11.34
CA TRP A 151 18.87 5.59 -12.43
C TRP A 151 20.21 4.92 -12.17
N LEU A 152 20.71 4.96 -10.92
CA LEU A 152 22.02 4.44 -10.54
C LEU A 152 22.13 2.93 -10.70
N TYR A 153 21.14 2.18 -10.24
CA TYR A 153 21.20 0.71 -10.18
C TYR A 153 20.59 0.05 -11.43
N PRO A 154 21.13 -1.10 -11.89
CA PRO A 154 20.53 -1.87 -12.98
C PRO A 154 19.21 -2.53 -12.53
N PRO A 155 18.45 -3.14 -13.46
CA PRO A 155 17.34 -4.02 -13.08
C PRO A 155 17.80 -5.14 -12.14
N ALA A 156 16.94 -5.56 -11.21
CA ALA A 156 17.25 -6.55 -10.20
C ALA A 156 17.51 -7.94 -10.82
N ASN A 157 18.52 -8.65 -10.31
CA ASN A 157 18.86 -10.01 -10.77
C ASN A 157 17.95 -11.10 -10.16
N ASN A 158 17.32 -10.79 -9.03
CA ASN A 158 16.47 -11.67 -8.24
C ASN A 158 15.09 -11.01 -8.02
N THR A 159 14.12 -11.82 -7.64
CA THR A 159 12.83 -11.37 -7.10
C THR A 159 12.85 -11.51 -5.59
N ALA A 160 12.28 -10.55 -4.86
CA ALA A 160 12.26 -10.57 -3.41
C ALA A 160 11.44 -11.74 -2.86
N THR A 161 11.86 -12.35 -1.75
CA THR A 161 11.30 -13.62 -1.24
C THR A 161 9.77 -13.63 -1.10
N PRO A 162 9.10 -12.65 -0.46
CA PRO A 162 7.64 -12.63 -0.39
C PRO A 162 7.00 -12.42 -1.78
N VAL A 163 7.60 -11.59 -2.63
CA VAL A 163 7.14 -11.38 -4.02
C VAL A 163 7.31 -12.64 -4.85
N GLN A 164 8.37 -13.42 -4.67
CA GLN A 164 8.56 -14.69 -5.39
C GLN A 164 7.54 -15.72 -4.93
N SER A 165 7.30 -15.85 -3.61
CA SER A 165 6.24 -16.72 -3.08
C SER A 165 4.84 -16.32 -3.57
N LEU A 166 4.60 -15.02 -3.80
CA LEU A 166 3.38 -14.54 -4.42
C LEU A 166 3.38 -14.72 -5.94
N ILE A 167 4.49 -14.54 -6.67
CA ILE A 167 4.61 -14.72 -8.13
C ILE A 167 4.52 -16.20 -8.55
N ASP A 168 4.86 -17.13 -7.66
CA ASP A 168 4.49 -18.54 -7.80
C ASP A 168 2.95 -18.73 -7.89
N ALA A 169 2.16 -17.67 -7.64
CA ALA A 169 0.70 -17.62 -7.64
C ALA A 169 0.04 -16.46 -8.48
N ALA A 170 0.39 -15.14 -8.33
CA ALA A 170 -0.01 -13.96 -9.17
C ALA A 170 0.68 -12.58 -8.84
N SER A 171 0.37 -11.48 -9.57
CA SER A 171 0.86 -10.05 -9.47
C SER A 171 -0.22 -9.03 -10.00
N TRP A 172 -0.17 -7.68 -10.15
CA TRP A 172 0.81 -6.55 -10.09
C TRP A 172 0.11 -5.20 -9.65
N GLU A 173 0.78 -4.02 -9.63
CA GLU A 173 0.43 -2.72 -8.96
C GLU A 173 0.17 -1.48 -9.88
N VAL A 174 -0.14 -0.30 -9.29
CA VAL A 174 0.43 1.06 -9.58
C VAL A 174 -0.15 2.14 -8.62
N ALA A 175 0.59 3.22 -8.35
CA ALA A 175 0.15 4.43 -7.61
C ALA A 175 0.44 5.75 -8.40
N THR A 176 0.11 6.97 -7.92
CA THR A 176 1.00 7.84 -7.10
C THR A 176 0.44 9.30 -7.06
N ALA A 177 0.66 10.15 -6.01
CA ALA A 177 0.32 11.61 -6.04
C ALA A 177 1.06 12.70 -5.14
N ASP A 178 2.03 12.44 -4.24
CA ASP A 178 2.57 13.40 -3.20
C ASP A 178 4.12 13.72 -3.07
N TRP A 179 5.01 12.80 -2.57
CA TRP A 179 6.46 12.92 -2.18
C TRP A 179 7.42 13.83 -3.04
N VAL A 180 8.75 13.89 -2.78
CA VAL A 180 9.66 14.82 -3.52
C VAL A 180 10.05 14.33 -4.92
N ASP A 181 10.50 13.08 -5.03
CA ASP A 181 10.98 12.47 -6.28
C ASP A 181 9.86 11.74 -7.05
N TYR A 182 9.04 11.02 -6.29
CA TYR A 182 7.73 10.47 -6.67
C TYR A 182 6.69 10.98 -5.70
N HIS A 183 5.69 10.16 -5.37
CA HIS A 183 4.37 10.69 -5.14
C HIS A 183 3.47 9.67 -4.41
N GLU A 184 3.03 9.91 -3.17
CA GLU A 184 2.00 9.11 -2.48
C GLU A 184 0.56 9.44 -2.91
N PRO A 185 -0.35 8.47 -3.07
CA PRO A 185 -1.71 8.68 -3.57
C PRO A 185 -2.59 9.58 -2.68
N PHE A 186 -3.71 10.06 -3.24
CA PHE A 186 -4.79 10.65 -2.46
C PHE A 186 -5.50 9.57 -1.63
N ASN A 187 -6.01 9.93 -0.47
CA ASN A 187 -6.99 9.09 0.22
C ASN A 187 -8.22 8.90 -0.69
N PRO A 188 -8.66 7.67 -1.00
CA PRO A 188 -9.90 7.48 -1.75
C PRO A 188 -11.15 7.68 -0.87
N ARG A 189 -11.03 7.97 0.43
CA ARG A 189 -12.15 8.22 1.34
C ARG A 189 -12.26 9.70 1.70
N GLY A 190 -13.43 10.09 2.23
CA GLY A 190 -13.76 11.46 2.52
C GLY A 190 -13.74 12.37 1.28
N ASP A 191 -13.25 13.59 1.48
CA ASP A 191 -13.15 14.63 0.45
C ASP A 191 -12.13 14.38 -0.69
N GLY A 192 -11.30 13.33 -0.60
CA GLY A 192 -10.29 13.04 -1.62
C GLY A 192 -9.07 13.96 -1.63
N TYR A 193 -8.91 14.84 -0.63
CA TYR A 193 -7.75 15.74 -0.47
C TYR A 193 -6.89 15.43 0.77
N GLN A 194 -7.15 14.31 1.44
CA GLN A 194 -6.36 13.82 2.57
C GLN A 194 -5.18 12.93 2.15
N ASP A 195 -4.22 12.76 3.06
CA ASP A 195 -3.16 11.74 2.92
C ASP A 195 -3.72 10.31 3.02
N SER A 196 -2.98 9.35 2.46
CA SER A 196 -3.36 7.93 2.43
C SER A 196 -2.72 7.10 3.55
N SER A 197 -2.03 7.77 4.47
CA SER A 197 -1.04 7.25 5.40
C SER A 197 0.12 6.47 4.75
N SER A 198 1.21 6.30 5.50
CA SER A 198 2.51 5.86 5.00
C SER A 198 3.01 4.57 5.70
N SER A 199 3.96 3.82 5.16
CA SER A 199 4.69 3.98 3.89
C SER A 199 4.18 3.07 2.77
N SER A 200 3.22 2.20 3.04
CA SER A 200 2.60 1.29 2.05
C SER A 200 1.42 1.95 1.32
N SER A 201 1.53 3.26 1.09
CA SER A 201 0.47 4.18 0.66
C SER A 201 -0.14 3.81 -0.70
N GLY A 202 0.71 3.51 -1.68
CA GLY A 202 0.32 3.02 -3.01
C GLY A 202 -0.59 1.79 -2.96
N GLY A 203 -0.20 0.77 -2.21
CA GLY A 203 -0.99 -0.45 -2.01
C GLY A 203 -2.33 -0.19 -1.31
N GLY A 204 -2.33 0.59 -0.22
CA GLY A 204 -3.53 0.92 0.54
C GLY A 204 -4.58 1.68 -0.29
N ALA A 205 -4.18 2.81 -0.89
CA ALA A 205 -5.09 3.60 -1.71
C ALA A 205 -5.50 2.86 -3.00
N GLY A 206 -4.59 2.10 -3.63
CA GLY A 206 -4.90 1.31 -4.83
C GLY A 206 -5.96 0.24 -4.56
N VAL A 207 -5.78 -0.56 -3.51
CA VAL A 207 -6.73 -1.61 -3.10
C VAL A 207 -8.07 -1.00 -2.67
N ALA A 208 -8.09 0.18 -2.04
CA ALA A 208 -9.33 0.88 -1.69
C ALA A 208 -10.00 1.63 -2.86
N SER A 209 -9.27 1.95 -3.94
CA SER A 209 -9.80 2.67 -5.11
C SER A 209 -10.37 1.75 -6.17
N TYR A 210 -9.65 0.67 -6.51
CA TYR A 210 -9.88 -0.09 -7.74
C TYR A 210 -10.52 -1.45 -7.49
N ASP A 211 -11.68 -1.71 -8.07
CA ASP A 211 -12.32 -3.04 -8.04
C ASP A 211 -11.52 -4.09 -8.83
N TRP A 212 -10.51 -3.65 -9.60
CA TRP A 212 -9.57 -4.54 -10.29
C TRP A 212 -8.29 -4.88 -9.48
N LEU A 213 -8.01 -4.25 -8.33
CA LEU A 213 -6.81 -4.56 -7.52
C LEU A 213 -7.22 -5.29 -6.24
N ASP A 214 -6.93 -6.58 -6.15
CA ASP A 214 -7.55 -7.46 -5.15
C ASP A 214 -6.75 -7.50 -3.83
N VAL A 215 -5.43 -7.50 -3.94
CA VAL A 215 -4.45 -7.53 -2.83
C VAL A 215 -3.32 -6.53 -3.12
N ALA A 216 -2.59 -6.08 -2.10
CA ALA A 216 -1.27 -5.48 -2.24
C ALA A 216 -0.30 -5.99 -1.18
N LEU A 217 0.95 -6.21 -1.56
CA LEU A 217 2.10 -6.43 -0.69
C LEU A 217 2.69 -5.07 -0.30
N GLY A 218 2.65 -4.78 1.00
CA GLY A 218 3.37 -3.69 1.63
C GLY A 218 4.48 -4.19 2.55
N SER A 219 5.01 -3.27 3.34
CA SER A 219 5.83 -3.60 4.51
C SER A 219 5.46 -2.72 5.68
N ASP A 220 5.59 -3.24 6.89
CA ASP A 220 6.02 -2.44 8.01
C ASP A 220 7.56 -2.47 8.04
N THR A 221 8.17 -1.29 8.08
CA THR A 221 9.62 -1.09 8.11
C THR A 221 10.37 -1.60 6.84
N GLY A 222 10.31 -2.87 6.42
CA GLY A 222 11.04 -3.39 5.23
C GLY A 222 10.90 -4.90 4.95
N GLY A 223 11.97 -5.56 4.48
CA GLY A 223 12.01 -7.02 4.25
C GLY A 223 13.23 -7.56 3.46
N SER A 224 13.32 -8.88 3.29
CA SER A 224 14.41 -9.54 2.54
C SER A 224 14.38 -9.23 1.04
N HIS A 225 15.54 -8.83 0.47
CA HIS A 225 15.66 -8.30 -0.91
C HIS A 225 14.77 -7.07 -1.16
N THR A 226 14.83 -6.12 -0.22
CA THR A 226 14.19 -4.80 -0.34
C THR A 226 15.17 -3.69 0.04
N MET A 227 14.80 -2.41 -0.14
CA MET A 227 15.41 -1.36 0.67
C MET A 227 15.02 -1.55 2.13
N SER A 228 15.95 -2.12 2.90
CA SER A 228 15.79 -2.31 4.34
C SER A 228 15.74 -0.98 5.10
N MET A 229 14.94 -0.95 6.15
CA MET A 229 14.87 0.17 7.09
C MET A 229 15.49 -0.23 8.44
N SER A 230 15.23 -1.45 8.89
CA SER A 230 15.87 -2.09 10.04
C SER A 230 15.64 -3.60 9.95
N PRO A 231 16.63 -4.46 9.62
CA PRO A 231 16.43 -5.91 9.56
C PRO A 231 15.87 -6.54 10.86
N THR A 232 16.00 -5.84 11.99
CA THR A 232 15.46 -6.22 13.31
C THR A 232 13.92 -6.01 13.42
N LEU A 233 13.32 -5.23 12.50
CA LEU A 233 11.91 -4.81 12.51
C LEU A 233 11.20 -5.07 11.15
N ASP A 234 11.96 -5.13 10.06
CA ASP A 234 11.55 -5.25 8.67
C ASP A 234 10.60 -6.44 8.41
N THR A 235 9.30 -6.16 8.28
CA THR A 235 8.24 -7.16 8.10
C THR A 235 7.39 -6.90 6.85
N ALA A 236 7.33 -7.88 5.94
CA ALA A 236 6.44 -7.84 4.77
C ALA A 236 4.99 -8.15 5.18
N GLY A 237 4.03 -7.36 4.68
CA GLY A 237 2.62 -7.43 5.08
C GLY A 237 1.65 -7.31 3.90
N LEU A 238 0.42 -7.79 4.07
CA LEU A 238 -0.59 -7.87 3.02
C LEU A 238 -1.79 -6.96 3.31
N LEU A 239 -2.28 -6.25 2.30
CA LEU A 239 -3.52 -5.47 2.33
C LEU A 239 -4.52 -6.10 1.34
N SER A 240 -5.79 -6.24 1.72
CA SER A 240 -6.84 -6.80 0.85
C SER A 240 -8.21 -6.21 1.20
N LYS A 241 -9.13 -6.20 0.22
CA LYS A 241 -10.55 -5.88 0.45
C LYS A 241 -11.36 -7.03 1.06
N ASP A 242 -10.86 -8.27 0.95
CA ASP A 242 -11.60 -9.49 1.22
C ASP A 242 -10.85 -10.43 2.17
N PRO A 243 -11.38 -10.71 3.38
CA PRO A 243 -10.78 -11.64 4.34
C PRO A 243 -10.47 -13.03 3.78
N VAL A 244 -11.37 -13.58 2.93
CA VAL A 244 -11.17 -14.92 2.34
C VAL A 244 -9.93 -14.93 1.44
N LEU A 245 -9.75 -13.87 0.66
CA LEU A 245 -8.59 -13.70 -0.21
C LEU A 245 -7.33 -13.33 0.56
N TRP A 246 -7.45 -12.57 1.64
CA TRP A 246 -6.33 -12.21 2.53
C TRP A 246 -5.69 -13.46 3.14
N ASN A 247 -6.52 -14.39 3.62
CA ASN A 247 -6.09 -15.70 4.13
C ASN A 247 -5.37 -16.52 3.05
N ALA A 248 -5.91 -16.56 1.83
CA ALA A 248 -5.28 -17.27 0.70
C ALA A 248 -3.95 -16.64 0.26
N ALA A 249 -3.86 -15.30 0.26
CA ALA A 249 -2.63 -14.56 -0.03
C ALA A 249 -1.55 -14.82 1.03
N ALA A 250 -1.92 -14.84 2.32
CA ALA A 250 -1.01 -15.17 3.41
C ALA A 250 -0.49 -16.61 3.31
N GLN A 251 -1.39 -17.59 3.05
CA GLN A 251 -0.99 -18.98 2.87
C GLN A 251 -0.03 -19.17 1.68
N ALA A 252 -0.20 -18.42 0.59
CA ALA A 252 0.74 -18.43 -0.54
C ALA A 252 2.08 -17.74 -0.21
N MET A 253 2.06 -16.61 0.51
CA MET A 253 3.26 -15.84 0.85
C MET A 253 4.16 -16.57 1.86
N TYR A 254 3.60 -17.07 2.95
CA TYR A 254 4.33 -17.73 4.03
C TYR A 254 4.57 -19.24 3.77
N LYS A 255 3.78 -19.87 2.89
CA LYS A 255 3.87 -21.31 2.57
C LYS A 255 3.79 -22.17 3.84
N GLU A 256 4.76 -23.05 4.09
CA GLU A 256 4.80 -23.92 5.26
C GLU A 256 5.11 -23.19 6.59
N ASN A 257 5.51 -21.91 6.54
CA ASN A 257 5.89 -21.13 7.72
C ASN A 257 4.68 -20.52 8.47
N ILE A 258 3.44 -20.73 8.02
CA ILE A 258 2.23 -20.28 8.72
C ILE A 258 1.37 -21.48 9.12
N THR A 259 0.93 -21.50 10.38
CA THR A 259 0.02 -22.53 10.91
C THR A 259 -1.35 -21.92 11.16
N PHE A 260 -2.34 -22.32 10.37
CA PHE A 260 -3.74 -21.92 10.59
C PHE A 260 -4.36 -22.70 11.75
N SER A 261 -5.13 -22.01 12.59
CA SER A 261 -5.87 -22.60 13.71
C SER A 261 -7.20 -21.90 13.91
N THR A 262 -8.24 -22.65 14.29
CA THR A 262 -9.60 -22.16 14.61
C THR A 262 -9.91 -22.27 16.12
N SER A 263 -8.89 -22.37 16.96
CA SER A 263 -9.02 -22.36 18.43
C SER A 263 -8.60 -21.00 18.98
N TYR A 264 -9.57 -20.25 19.52
CA TYR A 264 -9.41 -18.86 19.91
C TYR A 264 -9.37 -18.64 21.44
N PRO A 265 -8.68 -17.61 21.94
CA PRO A 265 -8.69 -17.26 23.36
C PRO A 265 -10.05 -16.75 23.85
N THR A 266 -10.39 -17.06 25.11
CA THR A 266 -11.59 -16.54 25.80
C THR A 266 -11.30 -15.30 26.67
N LYS A 267 -10.14 -14.67 26.47
CA LYS A 267 -9.73 -13.41 27.10
C LYS A 267 -9.50 -12.36 26.00
N VAL A 268 -10.14 -11.20 26.11
CA VAL A 268 -9.86 -10.04 25.27
C VAL A 268 -9.31 -8.92 26.14
N ALA A 269 -8.09 -8.48 25.88
CA ALA A 269 -7.53 -7.26 26.44
C ALA A 269 -7.83 -6.09 25.50
N THR A 270 -8.08 -4.89 26.04
CA THR A 270 -8.27 -3.68 25.22
C THR A 270 -7.38 -2.53 25.66
N LEU A 271 -6.78 -1.81 24.71
CA LEU A 271 -6.05 -0.57 24.98
C LEU A 271 -6.92 0.64 24.64
N SER A 272 -6.94 1.63 25.54
CA SER A 272 -7.52 2.96 25.31
C SER A 272 -8.96 2.95 24.74
N TRP A 273 -9.73 1.91 25.05
CA TRP A 273 -11.04 1.64 24.42
C TRP A 273 -12.16 2.55 24.97
N PRO A 274 -13.06 3.08 24.12
CA PRO A 274 -14.16 3.92 24.57
C PRO A 274 -15.17 3.15 25.43
N THR A 275 -15.65 3.78 26.50
CA THR A 275 -16.67 3.23 27.41
C THR A 275 -18.04 3.91 27.30
N GLU A 276 -18.14 5.00 26.55
CA GLU A 276 -19.36 5.79 26.39
C GLU A 276 -19.71 5.96 24.91
N VAL A 277 -21.00 6.15 24.61
CA VAL A 277 -21.54 6.26 23.24
C VAL A 277 -21.83 7.72 22.92
N ASP A 278 -20.77 8.53 22.92
CA ASP A 278 -20.78 9.97 22.64
C ASP A 278 -20.61 10.29 21.15
N THR A 279 -19.88 9.43 20.40
CA THR A 279 -19.61 9.57 18.97
C THR A 279 -20.07 8.35 18.17
N VAL A 280 -20.23 8.51 16.85
CA VAL A 280 -20.53 7.39 15.93
C VAL A 280 -19.39 6.37 15.92
N ALA A 281 -18.14 6.82 16.03
CA ALA A 281 -16.99 5.93 16.13
C ALA A 281 -17.04 5.07 17.40
N ASN A 282 -17.28 5.69 18.56
CA ASN A 282 -17.37 4.96 19.82
C ASN A 282 -18.59 4.02 19.85
N ALA A 283 -19.70 4.39 19.21
CA ALA A 283 -20.81 3.47 18.97
C ALA A 283 -20.41 2.24 18.15
N LEU A 284 -19.64 2.41 17.06
CA LEU A 284 -19.15 1.31 16.24
C LEU A 284 -18.18 0.42 17.02
N LEU A 285 -17.22 1.01 17.74
CA LEU A 285 -16.21 0.31 18.53
C LEU A 285 -16.82 -0.51 19.68
N ILE A 286 -17.73 0.08 20.47
CA ILE A 286 -18.38 -0.62 21.59
C ILE A 286 -19.23 -1.80 21.09
N ASN A 287 -20.00 -1.60 20.00
CA ASN A 287 -20.79 -2.69 19.40
C ASN A 287 -19.90 -3.79 18.79
N PHE A 288 -18.77 -3.42 18.17
CA PHE A 288 -17.83 -4.38 17.60
C PHE A 288 -17.18 -5.25 18.69
N LEU A 289 -16.72 -4.63 19.79
CA LEU A 289 -16.19 -5.37 20.94
C LEU A 289 -17.21 -6.33 21.54
N ALA A 290 -18.47 -5.91 21.68
CA ALA A 290 -19.56 -6.77 22.14
C ALA A 290 -19.82 -7.96 21.20
N ASN A 291 -19.80 -7.74 19.88
CA ASN A 291 -19.98 -8.81 18.89
C ASN A 291 -18.81 -9.81 18.90
N VAL A 292 -17.56 -9.32 18.91
CA VAL A 292 -16.36 -10.18 18.95
C VAL A 292 -16.29 -10.98 20.24
N THR A 293 -16.54 -10.37 21.40
CA THR A 293 -16.56 -11.09 22.69
C THR A 293 -17.71 -12.10 22.78
N SER A 294 -18.89 -11.78 22.25
CA SER A 294 -20.01 -12.73 22.15
C SER A 294 -19.67 -13.94 21.27
N PHE A 295 -19.10 -13.70 20.09
CA PHE A 295 -18.64 -14.75 19.17
C PHE A 295 -17.60 -15.68 19.82
N LEU A 296 -16.55 -15.09 20.42
CA LEU A 296 -15.48 -15.81 21.11
C LEU A 296 -15.91 -16.46 22.45
N LYS A 297 -17.09 -16.10 22.98
CA LYS A 297 -17.52 -16.42 24.36
C LYS A 297 -16.47 -15.96 25.39
N ALA A 298 -15.92 -14.77 25.13
CA ALA A 298 -14.80 -14.19 25.86
C ALA A 298 -15.24 -13.04 26.76
N ASN A 299 -14.42 -12.71 27.76
CA ASN A 299 -14.56 -11.48 28.54
C ASN A 299 -13.58 -10.42 28.05
N ALA A 300 -14.03 -9.17 27.95
CA ALA A 300 -13.17 -8.01 27.68
C ALA A 300 -12.66 -7.37 28.98
N THR A 301 -11.39 -6.97 29.02
CA THR A 301 -10.78 -6.22 30.14
C THR A 301 -9.85 -5.13 29.61
N ALA A 302 -10.05 -3.89 30.05
CA ALA A 302 -9.14 -2.79 29.72
C ALA A 302 -7.76 -3.03 30.35
N PHE A 303 -6.70 -2.89 29.56
CA PHE A 303 -5.31 -3.11 29.98
C PHE A 303 -4.52 -1.81 29.92
N ASN A 304 -4.00 -1.36 31.07
CA ASN A 304 -3.15 -0.17 31.13
C ASN A 304 -1.67 -0.58 31.06
N ILE A 305 -1.13 -0.57 29.84
CA ILE A 305 0.25 -0.96 29.54
C ILE A 305 1.29 -0.15 30.34
N SER A 306 1.10 1.16 30.52
CA SER A 306 2.02 2.00 31.28
C SER A 306 2.02 1.68 32.78
N ALA A 307 0.84 1.41 33.36
CA ALA A 307 0.72 1.03 34.77
C ALA A 307 1.27 -0.38 35.02
N ALA A 308 1.03 -1.33 34.10
CA ALA A 308 1.55 -2.69 34.19
C ALA A 308 3.10 -2.73 34.15
N TRP A 309 3.72 -1.92 33.29
CA TRP A 309 5.18 -1.76 33.23
C TRP A 309 5.75 -1.26 34.56
N GLN A 310 5.16 -0.20 35.12
CA GLN A 310 5.56 0.39 36.40
C GLN A 310 5.37 -0.58 37.57
N GLN A 311 4.22 -1.28 37.64
CA GLN A 311 3.92 -2.23 38.71
C GLN A 311 4.91 -3.39 38.77
N GLN A 312 5.44 -3.82 37.62
CA GLN A 312 6.44 -4.89 37.54
C GLN A 312 7.89 -4.42 37.74
N ASN A 313 8.15 -3.11 37.91
CA ASN A 313 9.46 -2.52 38.16
C ASN A 313 10.57 -2.94 37.15
N LEU A 314 10.20 -3.08 35.88
CA LEU A 314 11.10 -3.55 34.80
C LEU A 314 12.21 -2.54 34.46
N SER A 315 11.97 -1.28 34.75
CA SER A 315 12.94 -0.18 34.71
C SER A 315 12.57 0.84 35.79
N THR A 316 13.51 1.69 36.18
CA THR A 316 13.25 2.90 36.96
C THR A 316 12.51 3.97 36.16
N GLU A 317 12.44 3.81 34.84
CA GLU A 317 11.81 4.75 33.91
C GLU A 317 10.39 4.33 33.49
N SER A 318 9.59 5.32 33.05
CA SER A 318 8.31 5.03 32.39
C SER A 318 8.53 4.29 31.07
N LEU A 319 7.59 3.43 30.66
CA LEU A 319 7.64 2.70 29.38
C LEU A 319 7.93 3.63 28.19
N LYS A 320 7.28 4.80 28.16
CA LYS A 320 7.45 5.80 27.10
C LYS A 320 8.82 6.49 27.12
N SER A 321 9.46 6.60 28.29
CA SER A 321 10.85 7.07 28.42
C SER A 321 11.82 5.99 27.93
N TYR A 322 11.66 4.77 28.45
CA TYR A 322 12.56 3.63 28.21
C TYR A 322 12.67 3.24 26.73
N LEU A 323 11.57 3.35 25.98
CA LEU A 323 11.53 3.05 24.54
C LEU A 323 11.69 4.29 23.64
N ASN A 324 11.83 5.49 24.21
CA ASN A 324 11.80 6.77 23.47
C ASN A 324 12.82 6.84 22.32
N LEU A 325 13.98 6.21 22.49
CA LEU A 325 15.05 6.16 21.50
C LEU A 325 15.15 4.81 20.77
N THR A 326 14.51 3.75 21.27
CA THR A 326 14.69 2.38 20.75
C THR A 326 14.35 2.26 19.27
N TYR A 327 13.13 2.65 18.87
CA TYR A 327 12.72 2.62 17.47
C TYR A 327 13.60 3.51 16.56
N PRO A 328 13.81 4.82 16.84
CA PRO A 328 14.60 5.67 15.96
C PRO A 328 16.08 5.26 15.89
N VAL A 329 16.69 4.66 16.92
CA VAL A 329 18.05 4.11 16.79
C VAL A 329 18.10 2.96 15.79
N LEU A 330 17.22 1.97 15.92
CA LEU A 330 17.17 0.78 15.06
C LEU A 330 17.05 1.18 13.57
N ILE A 331 16.02 1.96 13.22
CA ILE A 331 15.76 2.42 11.84
C ILE A 331 16.78 3.44 11.28
N THR A 332 17.86 3.70 12.00
CA THR A 332 18.90 4.66 11.61
C THR A 332 20.29 4.02 11.58
N GLN A 333 20.73 3.45 12.71
CA GLN A 333 22.06 2.85 12.83
C GLN A 333 22.18 1.54 12.03
N GLU A 334 21.08 0.84 11.76
CA GLU A 334 21.06 -0.29 10.81
C GLU A 334 21.00 0.21 9.36
N GLN A 335 20.16 1.21 9.04
CA GLN A 335 19.99 1.68 7.67
C GLN A 335 21.22 2.40 7.09
N ILE A 336 21.99 3.12 7.92
CA ILE A 336 23.20 3.85 7.46
C ILE A 336 24.18 2.94 6.70
N PRO A 337 24.71 1.84 7.30
CA PRO A 337 25.64 0.95 6.61
C PRO A 337 24.99 0.07 5.52
N LEU A 338 23.69 -0.21 5.61
CA LEU A 338 22.99 -1.09 4.66
C LEU A 338 22.52 -0.38 3.39
N VAL A 339 22.13 0.89 3.49
CA VAL A 339 21.47 1.65 2.39
C VAL A 339 22.24 2.92 2.07
N ARG A 340 22.46 3.80 3.04
CA ARG A 340 23.01 5.14 2.80
C ARG A 340 24.44 5.08 2.29
N ASP A 341 25.32 4.39 3.00
CA ASP A 341 26.75 4.41 2.71
C ASP A 341 27.08 3.67 1.39
N PRO A 342 26.44 2.52 1.06
CA PRO A 342 26.51 1.94 -0.28
C PRO A 342 25.99 2.89 -1.37
N PHE A 343 24.83 3.53 -1.18
CA PHE A 343 24.24 4.43 -2.18
C PHE A 343 25.11 5.65 -2.45
N TYR A 344 25.63 6.30 -1.40
CA TYR A 344 26.56 7.44 -1.53
C TYR A 344 27.87 7.04 -2.21
N ARG A 345 28.44 5.87 -1.86
CA ARG A 345 29.66 5.32 -2.49
C ARG A 345 29.43 5.07 -3.99
N ASP A 346 28.37 4.34 -4.33
CA ASP A 346 28.10 3.88 -5.69
C ASP A 346 27.71 5.05 -6.61
N TYR A 347 26.96 6.02 -6.09
CA TYR A 347 26.62 7.25 -6.82
C TYR A 347 27.86 8.12 -7.04
N ALA A 348 28.69 8.34 -6.01
CA ALA A 348 29.92 9.11 -6.14
C ALA A 348 30.91 8.50 -7.15
N ALA A 349 30.96 7.16 -7.24
CA ALA A 349 31.78 6.43 -8.20
C ALA A 349 31.34 6.64 -9.67
N LYS A 350 30.04 6.84 -9.95
CA LYS A 350 29.52 7.09 -11.31
C LYS A 350 29.37 8.57 -11.65
N HIS A 351 29.30 9.44 -10.64
CA HIS A 351 28.95 10.86 -10.79
C HIS A 351 30.04 11.80 -10.25
N ASP A 352 31.31 11.41 -10.36
CA ASP A 352 32.50 12.25 -10.08
C ASP A 352 32.40 12.93 -8.70
N GLY A 353 32.40 12.08 -7.66
CA GLY A 353 32.42 12.49 -6.24
C GLY A 353 31.12 13.07 -5.69
N ARG A 354 30.09 13.31 -6.52
CA ARG A 354 28.81 13.90 -6.09
C ARG A 354 28.00 12.94 -5.22
N ARG A 355 27.12 13.50 -4.38
CA ARG A 355 26.08 12.75 -3.65
C ARG A 355 24.76 12.75 -4.44
N PRO A 356 23.90 11.73 -4.26
CA PRO A 356 22.54 11.73 -4.79
C PRO A 356 21.66 12.70 -4.01
N PHE A 357 20.50 13.06 -4.59
CA PHE A 357 19.42 13.67 -3.81
C PHE A 357 18.73 12.60 -2.95
N VAL A 358 18.34 12.98 -1.73
CA VAL A 358 17.64 12.13 -0.76
C VAL A 358 16.61 13.00 -0.05
N ASP A 359 15.42 12.45 0.19
CA ASP A 359 14.31 13.19 0.81
C ASP A 359 14.64 13.67 2.25
N PRO A 360 14.06 14.79 2.70
CA PRO A 360 14.39 15.39 4.00
C PRO A 360 14.22 14.47 5.22
N VAL A 361 13.27 13.54 5.21
CA VAL A 361 12.99 12.62 6.34
C VAL A 361 14.18 11.68 6.62
N PRO A 362 14.66 10.85 5.65
CA PRO A 362 15.87 10.04 5.86
C PRO A 362 17.13 10.89 6.10
N LEU A 363 17.28 12.08 5.48
CA LEU A 363 18.42 12.96 5.75
C LEU A 363 18.49 13.41 7.22
N VAL A 364 17.40 13.93 7.77
CA VAL A 364 17.34 14.36 9.19
C VAL A 364 17.53 13.17 10.12
N ARG A 365 16.94 12.01 9.78
CA ARG A 365 17.10 10.78 10.57
C ARG A 365 18.57 10.33 10.61
N TRP A 366 19.23 10.19 9.48
CA TRP A 366 20.63 9.73 9.43
C TRP A 366 21.60 10.71 10.12
N ALA A 367 21.41 12.03 9.94
CA ALA A 367 22.23 13.03 10.61
C ALA A 367 22.10 13.00 12.15
N TRP A 368 20.90 12.68 12.66
CA TRP A 368 20.71 12.43 14.09
C TRP A 368 21.38 11.11 14.54
N GLY A 369 21.30 10.03 13.75
CA GLY A 369 21.93 8.75 14.08
C GLY A 369 23.45 8.76 14.13
N GLU A 370 24.10 9.69 13.41
CA GLU A 370 25.55 9.94 13.48
C GLU A 370 25.97 10.79 14.69
N THR A 371 25.03 11.43 15.38
CA THR A 371 25.30 12.39 16.46
C THR A 371 24.69 12.01 17.81
N THR A 372 23.80 11.02 17.84
CA THR A 372 23.25 10.45 19.08
C THR A 372 24.32 9.70 19.88
N THR A 373 24.25 9.79 21.21
CA THR A 373 25.08 9.00 22.14
C THR A 373 24.48 7.61 22.42
N GLU A 374 23.28 7.34 21.92
CA GLU A 374 22.59 6.06 22.13
C GLU A 374 23.12 4.97 21.19
N THR A 375 23.24 3.74 21.69
CA THR A 375 23.84 2.62 20.96
C THR A 375 22.81 1.63 20.42
N LEU A 376 23.13 1.01 19.30
CA LEU A 376 22.35 -0.09 18.73
C LEU A 376 22.21 -1.28 19.71
N GLU A 377 23.22 -1.53 20.54
CA GLU A 377 23.21 -2.56 21.60
C GLU A 377 22.20 -2.24 22.72
N ASN A 378 22.11 -0.98 23.14
CA ASN A 378 21.09 -0.52 24.09
C ASN A 378 19.69 -0.62 23.46
N ALA A 379 19.54 -0.26 22.18
CA ALA A 379 18.27 -0.38 21.47
C ALA A 379 17.81 -1.86 21.35
N TYR A 380 18.71 -2.79 21.01
CA TYR A 380 18.43 -4.23 21.05
C TYR A 380 18.04 -4.70 22.45
N THR A 381 18.74 -4.23 23.49
CA THR A 381 18.47 -4.59 24.88
C THR A 381 17.08 -4.12 25.30
N ASN A 382 16.71 -2.87 25.00
CA ASN A 382 15.40 -2.32 25.35
C ASN A 382 14.26 -2.97 24.56
N LYS A 383 14.45 -3.25 23.25
CA LYS A 383 13.51 -4.04 22.45
C LYS A 383 13.31 -5.43 23.05
N THR A 384 14.39 -6.13 23.38
CA THR A 384 14.36 -7.51 23.90
C THR A 384 13.70 -7.59 25.28
N THR A 385 13.98 -6.64 26.16
CA THR A 385 13.32 -6.52 27.47
C THR A 385 11.81 -6.32 27.31
N PHE A 386 11.40 -5.38 26.45
CA PHE A 386 9.98 -5.11 26.18
C PHE A 386 9.28 -6.30 25.52
N MET A 387 9.88 -6.93 24.51
CA MET A 387 9.37 -8.14 23.86
C MET A 387 9.14 -9.27 24.87
N SER A 388 10.14 -9.53 25.73
CA SER A 388 10.07 -10.58 26.74
C SER A 388 8.96 -10.32 27.77
N TRP A 389 8.73 -9.05 28.09
CA TRP A 389 7.64 -8.62 28.97
C TRP A 389 6.25 -8.79 28.32
N ILE A 390 6.04 -8.27 27.11
CA ILE A 390 4.76 -8.38 26.39
C ILE A 390 4.35 -9.85 26.22
N ASN A 391 5.31 -10.70 25.81
CA ASN A 391 5.10 -12.13 25.57
C ASN A 391 4.98 -12.97 26.87
N SER A 392 5.11 -12.36 28.05
CA SER A 392 4.89 -13.01 29.36
C SER A 392 3.78 -12.37 30.21
N THR A 393 3.34 -11.15 29.88
CA THR A 393 2.29 -10.42 30.62
C THR A 393 0.96 -10.30 29.86
N LEU A 394 0.99 -10.21 28.52
CA LEU A 394 -0.20 -9.84 27.73
C LEU A 394 -0.44 -10.80 26.55
N LEU A 395 0.50 -10.86 25.61
CA LEU A 395 0.45 -11.65 24.39
C LEU A 395 1.14 -13.01 24.61
N VAL A 396 0.71 -13.71 25.67
CA VAL A 396 1.35 -14.95 26.14
C VAL A 396 0.99 -16.13 25.22
N PRO A 397 1.96 -16.90 24.70
CA PRO A 397 1.67 -18.09 23.91
C PRO A 397 0.89 -19.16 24.69
N ASN A 398 -0.07 -19.81 24.02
CA ASN A 398 -0.92 -20.85 24.57
C ASN A 398 -1.02 -22.05 23.62
N ALA A 399 -0.62 -23.24 24.08
CA ALA A 399 -0.55 -24.45 23.25
C ALA A 399 -1.91 -24.95 22.69
N LYS A 400 -3.05 -24.44 23.19
CA LYS A 400 -4.39 -24.78 22.67
C LYS A 400 -4.95 -23.71 21.72
N THR A 401 -4.76 -22.43 22.05
CA THR A 401 -5.42 -21.30 21.36
C THR A 401 -4.44 -20.40 20.59
N CYS A 402 -3.20 -20.87 20.44
CA CYS A 402 -2.00 -20.12 20.01
C CYS A 402 -1.62 -18.96 20.94
N SER A 403 -2.56 -18.09 21.29
CA SER A 403 -2.42 -16.99 22.25
C SER A 403 -3.37 -17.21 23.45
N ASP A 404 -2.95 -16.80 24.65
CA ASP A 404 -3.79 -16.84 25.86
C ASP A 404 -4.84 -15.72 25.88
N SER A 405 -4.52 -14.58 25.27
CA SER A 405 -5.43 -13.45 25.06
C SER A 405 -5.41 -12.95 23.63
N LEU A 406 -6.48 -12.28 23.22
CA LEU A 406 -6.51 -11.40 22.05
C LEU A 406 -6.40 -9.96 22.56
N LEU A 407 -5.58 -9.12 21.93
CA LEU A 407 -5.49 -7.70 22.24
C LEU A 407 -6.16 -6.90 21.13
N LEU A 408 -7.09 -6.01 21.51
CA LEU A 408 -7.74 -5.08 20.58
C LEU A 408 -7.39 -3.63 20.94
N TYR A 409 -7.14 -2.80 19.92
CA TYR A 409 -7.02 -1.35 20.10
C TYR A 409 -7.59 -0.59 18.90
N VAL A 410 -7.78 0.72 19.06
CA VAL A 410 -8.36 1.58 18.02
C VAL A 410 -7.24 2.00 17.07
N GLY A 411 -7.26 1.48 15.85
CA GLY A 411 -6.33 1.89 14.79
C GLY A 411 -6.64 3.29 14.27
N THR A 412 -7.93 3.57 14.04
CA THR A 412 -8.46 4.93 13.79
C THR A 412 -9.94 5.01 14.13
N ASP A 413 -10.38 6.16 14.63
CA ASP A 413 -11.78 6.49 14.91
C ASP A 413 -12.43 7.33 13.77
N GLY A 414 -11.67 7.67 12.73
CA GLY A 414 -12.12 8.53 11.63
C GLY A 414 -12.28 10.01 11.99
N SER A 415 -11.78 10.48 13.15
CA SER A 415 -11.83 11.89 13.55
C SER A 415 -10.61 12.70 13.10
N GLU A 416 -9.44 12.08 13.01
CA GLU A 416 -8.21 12.73 12.55
C GLU A 416 -8.24 12.99 11.04
N THR A 417 -7.88 14.21 10.62
CA THR A 417 -7.81 14.60 9.21
C THR A 417 -6.46 15.25 8.87
N THR A 418 -5.78 14.74 7.84
CA THR A 418 -4.51 15.31 7.35
C THR A 418 -4.68 15.83 5.93
N TYR A 419 -4.92 17.13 5.78
CA TYR A 419 -5.16 17.75 4.48
C TYR A 419 -3.86 18.10 3.74
N ARG A 420 -3.76 17.65 2.50
CA ARG A 420 -2.58 17.82 1.63
C ARG A 420 -2.40 19.24 1.06
N ASN A 421 -3.27 20.17 1.43
CA ASN A 421 -3.14 21.61 1.15
C ASN A 421 -2.52 22.40 2.32
N THR A 422 -2.07 21.73 3.39
CA THR A 422 -1.46 22.37 4.57
C THR A 422 0.06 22.20 4.60
N TYR A 423 0.78 23.18 5.18
CA TYR A 423 2.21 23.04 5.43
C TYR A 423 2.47 22.10 6.60
N LEU A 424 3.11 20.97 6.32
CA LEU A 424 3.60 20.05 7.34
C LEU A 424 4.75 20.68 8.16
N LYS A 425 4.97 20.15 9.37
CA LYS A 425 6.10 20.53 10.23
C LYS A 425 7.40 19.96 9.67
N GLU A 426 8.52 20.59 10.03
CA GLU A 426 9.86 20.09 9.69
C GLU A 426 10.05 18.63 10.14
N PRO A 427 10.66 17.76 9.31
CA PRO A 427 10.98 16.39 9.69
C PRO A 427 11.81 16.29 10.96
N ARG A 428 11.57 15.23 11.73
CA ARG A 428 12.32 14.87 12.94
C ARG A 428 12.40 13.34 13.07
N PRO A 429 13.38 12.80 13.82
CA PRO A 429 13.38 11.37 14.13
C PRO A 429 12.10 10.97 14.89
N PRO A 430 11.55 9.76 14.67
CA PRO A 430 10.31 9.30 15.29
C PRO A 430 10.54 8.85 16.74
N PHE A 431 10.67 9.81 17.65
CA PHE A 431 10.84 9.58 19.09
C PHE A 431 9.54 9.15 19.78
N GLY A 432 9.67 8.31 20.81
CA GLY A 432 8.62 7.97 21.75
C GLY A 432 8.13 6.52 21.66
N PHE A 433 6.90 6.31 22.11
CA PHE A 433 6.21 5.02 22.12
C PHE A 433 4.70 5.26 21.92
N SER A 434 4.04 4.30 21.26
CA SER A 434 2.59 4.24 21.02
C SER A 434 2.11 2.79 21.00
N GLU A 435 0.80 2.56 21.03
CA GLU A 435 0.18 1.25 20.93
C GLU A 435 0.60 0.51 19.65
N ARG A 436 0.66 1.22 18.51
CA ARG A 436 1.19 0.71 17.21
C ARG A 436 2.68 0.32 17.27
N SER A 437 3.42 0.71 18.31
CA SER A 437 4.81 0.32 18.51
C SER A 437 4.96 -1.03 19.22
N ILE A 438 3.88 -1.61 19.76
CA ILE A 438 3.93 -2.90 20.48
C ILE A 438 4.35 -4.02 19.53
N SER A 439 3.62 -4.19 18.42
CA SER A 439 3.80 -5.26 17.43
C SER A 439 5.20 -5.27 16.83
N ILE A 440 5.65 -4.12 16.32
CA ILE A 440 6.99 -3.88 15.79
C ILE A 440 8.10 -4.26 16.79
N LEU A 441 7.95 -3.91 18.07
CA LEU A 441 9.00 -4.16 19.07
C LEU A 441 8.93 -5.57 19.69
N SER A 442 7.75 -6.17 19.80
CA SER A 442 7.56 -7.52 20.38
C SER A 442 7.50 -8.67 19.36
N GLU A 443 7.58 -8.36 18.05
CA GLU A 443 7.48 -9.30 16.93
C GLU A 443 6.17 -10.11 16.99
N THR A 444 5.07 -9.45 17.35
CA THR A 444 3.73 -10.03 17.41
C THR A 444 2.88 -9.56 16.22
N PRO A 445 2.04 -10.43 15.63
CA PRO A 445 1.17 -10.06 14.52
C PRO A 445 0.17 -8.97 14.91
N ASP A 446 -0.18 -8.11 13.96
CA ASP A 446 -1.05 -6.93 14.14
C ASP A 446 -1.92 -6.73 12.90
N PHE A 447 -3.25 -6.82 13.08
CA PHE A 447 -4.21 -6.99 11.98
C PHE A 447 -5.27 -5.88 12.03
N VAL A 448 -5.12 -4.87 11.16
CA VAL A 448 -6.06 -3.73 11.03
C VAL A 448 -7.33 -4.17 10.28
N VAL A 449 -8.51 -4.01 10.89
CA VAL A 449 -9.80 -4.37 10.31
C VAL A 449 -10.77 -3.18 10.36
N PRO A 450 -11.28 -2.68 9.21
CA PRO A 450 -12.33 -1.66 9.18
C PRO A 450 -13.66 -2.20 9.74
N VAL A 451 -14.23 -1.49 10.72
CA VAL A 451 -15.47 -1.86 11.42
C VAL A 451 -16.65 -0.97 11.05
N GLY A 452 -16.40 0.19 10.45
CA GLY A 452 -17.42 1.13 9.99
C GLY A 452 -16.81 2.41 9.44
N GLU A 453 -17.60 3.49 9.45
CA GLU A 453 -17.21 4.82 8.98
C GLU A 453 -17.81 5.88 9.92
N ALA A 454 -17.03 6.91 10.25
CA ALA A 454 -17.43 8.02 11.12
C ALA A 454 -17.52 9.33 10.32
N PRO A 455 -18.46 10.23 10.66
CA PRO A 455 -18.60 11.52 10.00
C PRO A 455 -17.57 12.54 10.53
N TYR A 456 -16.95 13.28 9.63
CA TYR A 456 -16.17 14.48 9.93
C TYR A 456 -16.64 15.65 9.07
N HIS A 457 -16.37 16.89 9.48
CA HIS A 457 -16.66 18.07 8.66
C HIS A 457 -15.42 18.42 7.83
N SER A 458 -15.49 18.27 6.51
CA SER A 458 -14.36 18.61 5.64
C SER A 458 -14.16 20.13 5.59
N THR A 459 -12.91 20.56 5.70
CA THR A 459 -12.50 21.95 5.44
C THR A 459 -12.34 22.24 3.94
N VAL A 460 -12.33 21.19 3.10
CA VAL A 460 -12.13 21.28 1.65
C VAL A 460 -13.46 21.32 0.91
N THR A 461 -14.40 20.42 1.21
CA THR A 461 -15.74 20.44 0.57
C THR A 461 -16.74 21.35 1.29
N GLY A 462 -16.48 21.69 2.56
CA GLY A 462 -17.42 22.42 3.41
C GLY A 462 -18.66 21.60 3.79
N HIS A 463 -18.59 20.28 3.66
CA HIS A 463 -19.68 19.34 3.90
C HIS A 463 -19.29 18.28 4.95
N VAL A 464 -20.27 17.49 5.42
CA VAL A 464 -20.01 16.29 6.21
C VAL A 464 -19.58 15.16 5.28
N GLU A 465 -18.37 14.66 5.48
CA GLU A 465 -17.75 13.56 4.77
C GLU A 465 -17.48 12.39 5.75
N TYR A 466 -16.99 11.26 5.26
CA TYR A 466 -16.81 10.04 6.07
C TYR A 466 -15.41 9.43 5.94
N LEU A 467 -14.81 9.08 7.08
CA LEU A 467 -13.55 8.32 7.17
C LEU A 467 -13.79 6.94 7.80
N PRO A 468 -12.96 5.92 7.50
CA PRO A 468 -13.05 4.61 8.13
C PRO A 468 -12.81 4.65 9.64
N VAL A 469 -13.53 3.81 10.37
CA VAL A 469 -13.22 3.39 11.74
C VAL A 469 -12.59 2.00 11.67
N ALA A 470 -11.45 1.79 12.31
CA ALA A 470 -10.72 0.52 12.25
C ALA A 470 -10.23 0.05 13.63
N VAL A 471 -10.23 -1.26 13.81
CA VAL A 471 -9.79 -1.96 15.01
C VAL A 471 -8.61 -2.86 14.66
N ASP A 472 -7.58 -2.82 15.49
CA ASP A 472 -6.34 -3.54 15.28
C ASP A 472 -6.30 -4.73 16.25
N PHE A 473 -6.01 -5.91 15.72
CA PHE A 473 -6.01 -7.20 16.42
C PHE A 473 -4.56 -7.70 16.59
N MET A 474 -4.06 -7.80 17.83
CA MET A 474 -2.79 -8.49 18.12
C MET A 474 -3.01 -9.82 18.87
N ALA A 475 -2.10 -10.76 18.63
CA ALA A 475 -2.00 -12.05 19.32
C ALA A 475 -0.54 -12.37 19.68
N ALA A 476 -0.30 -13.46 20.42
CA ALA A 476 1.05 -13.96 20.66
C ALA A 476 1.85 -14.17 19.36
N LYS A 477 3.18 -14.04 19.46
CA LYS A 477 4.12 -14.19 18.33
C LYS A 477 3.94 -15.54 17.62
N GLY A 478 3.77 -15.50 16.30
CA GLY A 478 3.54 -16.68 15.46
C GLY A 478 2.07 -17.13 15.35
N CYS A 479 1.12 -16.37 15.91
CA CYS A 479 -0.31 -16.67 15.84
C CYS A 479 -1.04 -15.99 14.67
N ASP A 480 -0.29 -15.55 13.65
CA ASP A 480 -0.74 -14.96 12.40
C ASP A 480 -1.86 -15.80 11.75
N GLY A 481 -1.64 -17.12 11.64
CA GLY A 481 -2.63 -18.05 11.07
C GLY A 481 -3.85 -18.32 11.97
N MET A 482 -3.81 -17.93 13.25
CA MET A 482 -5.00 -17.90 14.11
C MET A 482 -5.79 -16.60 13.87
N LEU A 483 -5.12 -15.46 13.69
CA LEU A 483 -5.78 -14.19 13.36
C LEU A 483 -6.42 -14.22 11.97
N PHE A 484 -5.76 -14.76 10.95
CA PHE A 484 -6.38 -14.95 9.63
C PHE A 484 -7.65 -15.80 9.70
N SER A 485 -7.63 -16.94 10.42
CA SER A 485 -8.85 -17.74 10.65
C SER A 485 -9.94 -16.93 11.36
N LEU A 486 -9.58 -16.19 12.43
CA LEU A 486 -10.52 -15.39 13.20
C LEU A 486 -11.20 -14.31 12.37
N ILE A 487 -10.45 -13.54 11.56
CA ILE A 487 -11.05 -12.52 10.70
C ILE A 487 -11.90 -13.15 9.58
N GLY A 488 -11.53 -14.35 9.11
CA GLY A 488 -12.35 -15.17 8.22
C GLY A 488 -13.69 -15.57 8.83
N GLU A 489 -13.69 -16.20 10.02
CA GLU A 489 -14.91 -16.61 10.71
C GLU A 489 -15.77 -15.43 11.18
N LEU A 490 -15.16 -14.31 11.61
CA LEU A 490 -15.89 -13.08 11.92
C LEU A 490 -16.55 -12.46 10.67
N TYR A 491 -15.98 -12.69 9.48
CA TYR A 491 -16.61 -12.31 8.21
C TYR A 491 -17.75 -13.26 7.83
N GLU A 492 -17.60 -14.57 8.02
CA GLU A 492 -18.70 -15.55 7.84
C GLU A 492 -19.86 -15.30 8.81
N ALA A 493 -19.57 -14.86 10.05
CA ALA A 493 -20.55 -14.41 11.03
C ALA A 493 -21.16 -13.02 10.73
N GLY A 494 -20.70 -12.31 9.70
CA GLY A 494 -21.16 -10.97 9.33
C GLY A 494 -20.75 -9.83 10.27
N ILE A 495 -19.85 -10.10 11.22
CA ILE A 495 -19.29 -9.13 12.17
C ILE A 495 -18.25 -8.24 11.46
N VAL A 496 -17.41 -8.85 10.62
CA VAL A 496 -16.50 -8.18 9.68
C VAL A 496 -17.12 -8.17 8.29
N LYS A 497 -16.76 -7.20 7.45
CA LYS A 497 -17.31 -7.02 6.09
C LYS A 497 -16.19 -6.78 5.08
N ARG A 498 -16.43 -7.15 3.82
CA ARG A 498 -15.56 -6.76 2.69
C ARG A 498 -15.58 -5.24 2.50
N ALA A 499 -14.42 -4.64 2.30
CA ALA A 499 -14.33 -3.27 1.82
C ALA A 499 -14.74 -3.23 0.33
N ARG A 500 -15.50 -2.20 -0.07
CA ARG A 500 -15.85 -1.95 -1.49
C ARG A 500 -14.86 -0.97 -2.10
N ALA A 501 -14.37 -1.21 -3.32
CA ALA A 501 -13.49 -0.23 -3.94
C ALA A 501 -14.31 0.95 -4.48
N GLY A 502 -13.79 2.17 -4.39
CA GLY A 502 -14.46 3.37 -4.90
C GLY A 502 -15.83 3.71 -4.27
N GLN A 503 -16.29 2.97 -3.26
CA GLN A 503 -17.57 3.17 -2.58
C GLN A 503 -17.45 3.02 -1.06
N SER A 504 -18.24 3.79 -0.31
CA SER A 504 -18.44 3.65 1.13
C SER A 504 -19.07 2.29 1.45
N GLY A 505 -18.51 1.59 2.44
CA GLY A 505 -19.02 0.30 2.92
C GLY A 505 -20.27 0.43 3.80
N VAL A 506 -20.57 1.64 4.27
CA VAL A 506 -21.66 1.94 5.22
C VAL A 506 -22.82 2.67 4.53
N THR A 507 -22.54 3.72 3.77
CA THR A 507 -23.56 4.53 3.09
C THR A 507 -23.90 4.03 1.69
N GLY A 508 -23.06 3.17 1.10
CA GLY A 508 -23.19 2.70 -0.28
C GLY A 508 -22.93 3.77 -1.35
N ARG A 509 -22.57 5.01 -0.95
CA ARG A 509 -22.23 6.10 -1.86
C ARG A 509 -20.88 5.88 -2.51
N GLU A 510 -20.71 6.42 -3.71
CA GLU A 510 -19.40 6.50 -4.37
C GLU A 510 -18.51 7.55 -3.71
N ILE A 511 -17.20 7.39 -3.87
CA ILE A 511 -16.21 8.38 -3.44
C ILE A 511 -16.24 9.56 -4.41
N LEU A 512 -15.99 10.80 -3.94
CA LEU A 512 -16.20 12.02 -4.72
C LEU A 512 -15.47 12.07 -6.08
N PHE A 513 -14.34 11.34 -6.18
CA PHE A 513 -13.54 11.23 -7.40
C PHE A 513 -13.42 9.78 -7.91
N ARG A 514 -14.51 8.98 -7.82
CA ARG A 514 -14.52 7.63 -8.41
C ARG A 514 -14.25 7.76 -9.91
N ARG A 515 -13.17 7.12 -10.37
CA ARG A 515 -12.84 7.04 -11.80
C ARG A 515 -13.68 5.91 -12.39
N ASN A 516 -14.71 6.26 -13.15
CA ASN A 516 -15.55 5.29 -13.83
C ASN A 516 -14.72 4.52 -14.86
N GLY A 517 -14.52 3.21 -14.65
CA GLY A 517 -14.44 2.29 -15.77
C GLY A 517 -15.84 2.22 -16.37
N GLY A 518 -15.99 2.55 -17.65
CA GLY A 518 -17.27 2.90 -18.22
C GLY A 518 -18.30 1.76 -18.28
N ASP A 519 -19.52 2.07 -17.82
CA ASP A 519 -20.78 1.42 -18.19
C ASP A 519 -21.75 2.53 -18.68
N GLU A 520 -21.41 3.19 -19.80
CA GLU A 520 -22.30 4.03 -20.65
C GLU A 520 -22.05 3.71 -22.14
#